data_AF-A0AAN6EFN2-F1
#
_entry.id   AF-A0AAN6EFN2-F1
#
_cell.length_a   1.000
_cell.length_b   1.000
_cell.length_c   1.000
_cell.angle_alpha   90.00
_cell.angle_beta   90.00
_cell.angle_gamma   90.00
#
_symmetry.space_group_name_H-M   'P 1'
#
loop_
_entity.id
_entity.type
_entity.pdbx_description
1 polymer ?
#
loop_
_entity_poly.entity_id
_entity_poly.type
_entity_poly.pdbx_seq_one_letter_code
_entity_poly.pdbx_strand_id
1 'polypeptide(L)'
;MTGQEDVEVCCEALRERLAAIDGAKPLVVLPIYSQLPADLQARIFERSSTRKVVVATNIAETSLTVDGVRYVVDTGYYKLKVYNPRIGMDSLQITPISQANANQRSGRAGRTEPGVAYRLYTERAYKHEMYPSPIPEIQRTNLAYVVMLLKSIGVNSLLDFDFLDPPPQDTIKTSMYQLWTLGSLDNTGHITQLGRKMVELPLDPAPAKMLVTAYTLGCTSEVVTIVSMLAVPTVFYRPKERLDESDAAREKFFVPESDHLTLLNVYNQWKSNGYRDAWCARHFVHAKSMRKAREVRDQLVDILQGSLGVEITSAGANWDIVRRCVCAAYFHQAARAKSLGEYTNLRTSMPCHVHPTSSLYGMGFTPDYIVYHELVYTSKEYMQCVTAVDPLWLAEMGPMFFSVREAGASRKKHSDVHMARMEVEFQKAKDEAERVEKEKEKAREQRTSNIVTPGCVPRFKNSRRRTNF
;
A
#
# COMPACT_ATOMS: atom_id res chain seq x y z
N MET A 1 23.50 -7.47 1.63
CA MET A 1 22.62 -8.66 1.46
C MET A 1 21.22 -8.22 1.09
N THR A 2 20.39 -9.10 0.49
CA THR A 2 19.13 -8.64 -0.13
C THR A 2 17.91 -8.74 0.79
N GLY A 3 17.91 -9.66 1.76
CA GLY A 3 16.83 -9.80 2.74
C GLY A 3 17.25 -10.55 4.00
N GLN A 4 16.28 -10.78 4.90
CA GLN A 4 16.49 -11.46 6.18
C GLN A 4 17.17 -12.83 6.02
N GLU A 5 16.64 -13.67 5.13
CA GLU A 5 17.15 -15.03 4.90
C GLU A 5 18.63 -15.01 4.50
N ASP A 6 18.99 -14.22 3.49
CA ASP A 6 20.41 -14.05 3.08
C ASP A 6 21.29 -13.55 4.22
N VAL A 7 20.78 -12.61 5.03
CA VAL A 7 21.53 -12.04 6.16
C VAL A 7 21.80 -13.12 7.21
N GLU A 8 20.78 -13.90 7.59
CA GLU A 8 20.89 -14.94 8.60
C GLU A 8 21.82 -16.07 8.14
N VAL A 9 21.61 -16.60 6.93
CA VAL A 9 22.44 -17.65 6.33
C VAL A 9 23.89 -17.19 6.22
N CYS A 10 24.14 -15.94 5.83
CA CYS A 10 25.49 -15.40 5.78
C CYS A 10 26.12 -15.28 7.16
N CYS A 11 25.36 -14.86 8.18
CA CYS A 11 25.85 -14.78 9.54
C CYS A 11 26.23 -16.17 10.08
N GLU A 12 25.41 -17.18 9.83
CA GLU A 12 25.67 -18.58 10.21
C GLU A 12 26.92 -19.11 9.49
N ALA A 13 26.97 -19.01 8.17
CA ALA A 13 28.12 -19.45 7.37
C ALA A 13 29.44 -18.76 7.78
N LEU A 14 29.38 -17.47 8.14
CA LEU A 14 30.55 -16.75 8.65
C LEU A 14 31.03 -17.30 10.00
N ARG A 15 30.11 -17.64 10.91
CA ARG A 15 30.45 -18.21 12.22
C ARG A 15 31.03 -19.62 12.07
N GLU A 16 30.42 -20.46 11.24
CA GLU A 16 30.91 -21.81 10.96
C GLU A 16 32.33 -21.78 10.36
N ARG A 17 32.56 -20.94 9.34
CA ARG A 17 33.89 -20.81 8.74
C ARG A 17 34.92 -20.22 9.69
N LEU A 18 34.52 -19.29 10.57
CA LEU A 18 35.43 -18.75 11.59
C LEU A 18 35.88 -19.83 12.57
N ALA A 19 34.98 -20.76 12.95
CA ALA A 19 35.30 -21.87 13.83
C ALA A 19 36.23 -22.92 13.17
N ALA A 20 36.18 -23.04 11.84
CA ALA A 20 37.02 -23.96 11.07
C ALA A 20 38.45 -23.44 10.80
N ILE A 21 38.74 -22.16 11.05
CA ILE A 21 40.06 -21.56 10.79
C ILE A 21 40.88 -21.56 12.08
N ASP A 22 41.96 -22.35 12.09
CA ASP A 22 42.90 -22.40 13.21
C ASP A 22 43.56 -21.04 13.44
N GLY A 23 43.55 -20.56 14.70
CA GLY A 23 44.17 -19.30 15.10
C GLY A 23 43.43 -18.03 14.67
N ALA A 24 42.17 -18.13 14.23
CA ALA A 24 41.38 -16.96 13.84
C ALA A 24 41.14 -16.00 15.02
N LYS A 25 41.37 -14.70 14.79
CA LYS A 25 41.02 -13.66 15.77
C LYS A 25 39.49 -13.60 15.95
N PRO A 26 38.99 -13.33 17.18
CA PRO A 26 37.56 -13.26 17.46
C PRO A 26 36.87 -12.19 16.60
N LEU A 27 35.71 -12.54 16.06
CA LEU A 27 34.89 -11.72 15.17
C LEU A 27 33.45 -11.69 15.68
N VAL A 28 32.89 -10.50 15.90
CA VAL A 28 31.50 -10.35 16.32
C VAL A 28 30.63 -10.14 15.08
N VAL A 29 29.78 -11.13 14.76
CA VAL A 29 28.89 -11.11 13.58
C VAL A 29 27.47 -10.73 14.01
N LEU A 30 26.98 -9.59 13.50
CA LEU A 30 25.66 -9.04 13.85
C LEU A 30 24.80 -8.84 12.58
N PRO A 31 23.57 -9.38 12.55
CA PRO A 31 22.63 -9.13 11.47
C PRO A 31 21.93 -7.77 11.66
N ILE A 32 21.57 -7.10 10.56
CA ILE A 32 20.58 -6.03 10.59
C ILE A 32 19.66 -6.04 9.35
N TYR A 33 18.36 -6.04 9.63
CA TYR A 33 17.27 -5.93 8.67
C TYR A 33 16.04 -5.31 9.35
N SER A 34 15.08 -4.80 8.58
CA SER A 34 13.98 -3.96 9.09
C SER A 34 13.08 -4.63 10.14
N GLN A 35 12.89 -5.94 10.06
CA GLN A 35 12.04 -6.71 10.99
C GLN A 35 12.76 -7.12 12.30
N LEU A 36 14.06 -6.85 12.43
CA LEU A 36 14.83 -7.24 13.61
C LEU A 36 14.33 -6.47 14.86
N PRO A 37 14.18 -7.10 16.05
CA PRO A 37 13.86 -6.41 17.29
C PRO A 37 14.79 -5.23 17.62
N ALA A 38 14.25 -4.18 18.23
CA ALA A 38 14.96 -2.90 18.43
C ALA A 38 16.18 -3.03 19.35
N ASP A 39 16.09 -3.88 20.37
CA ASP A 39 17.19 -4.26 21.25
C ASP A 39 18.33 -4.92 20.47
N LEU A 40 18.02 -5.84 19.55
CA LEU A 40 19.01 -6.47 18.69
C LEU A 40 19.59 -5.51 17.63
N GLN A 41 18.77 -4.58 17.12
CA GLN A 41 19.27 -3.50 16.25
C GLN A 41 20.25 -2.59 17.01
N ALA A 42 19.98 -2.27 18.29
CA ALA A 42 20.83 -1.39 19.08
C ALA A 42 22.25 -1.97 19.29
N ARG A 43 22.39 -3.30 19.32
CA ARG A 43 23.69 -3.97 19.50
C ARG A 43 24.73 -3.62 18.43
N ILE A 44 24.31 -3.21 17.24
CA ILE A 44 25.27 -2.82 16.19
C ILE A 44 25.96 -1.49 16.50
N PHE A 45 25.42 -0.68 17.40
CA PHE A 45 26.02 0.59 17.83
C PHE A 45 26.94 0.42 19.04
N GLU A 46 26.86 -0.73 19.71
CA GLU A 46 27.74 -1.02 20.84
C GLU A 46 29.21 -1.08 20.39
N ARG A 47 30.08 -0.50 21.21
CA ARG A 47 31.53 -0.57 21.02
C ARG A 47 32.00 -1.98 21.35
N SER A 48 32.87 -2.52 20.51
CA SER A 48 33.48 -3.83 20.68
C SER A 48 34.99 -3.68 20.70
N SER A 49 35.67 -4.42 21.59
CA SER A 49 37.13 -4.54 21.60
C SER A 49 37.66 -5.41 20.46
N THR A 50 36.79 -6.24 19.87
CA THR A 50 37.10 -7.14 18.74
C THR A 50 36.43 -6.63 17.46
N ARG A 51 36.94 -7.10 16.31
CA ARG A 51 36.41 -6.69 15.01
C ARG A 51 34.95 -7.08 14.88
N LYS A 52 34.10 -6.12 14.52
CA LYS A 52 32.66 -6.29 14.30
C LYS A 52 32.38 -6.38 12.81
N VAL A 53 31.54 -7.33 12.42
CA VAL A 53 31.03 -7.50 11.06
C VAL A 53 29.51 -7.37 11.11
N VAL A 54 29.00 -6.34 10.46
CA VAL A 54 27.57 -6.09 10.35
C VAL A 54 27.11 -6.58 8.98
N VAL A 55 26.22 -7.58 8.97
CA VAL A 55 25.61 -8.10 7.75
C VAL A 55 24.24 -7.42 7.58
N ALA A 56 24.16 -6.50 6.61
CA ALA A 56 23.03 -5.58 6.48
C ALA A 56 22.27 -5.72 5.14
N THR A 57 20.99 -5.35 5.18
CA THR A 57 20.22 -4.96 3.99
C THR A 57 20.49 -3.50 3.61
N ASN A 58 19.74 -2.94 2.65
CA ASN A 58 19.82 -1.54 2.24
C ASN A 58 19.47 -0.53 3.36
N ILE A 59 19.00 -0.96 4.54
CA ILE A 59 18.93 -0.10 5.74
C ILE A 59 20.31 0.48 6.11
N ALA A 60 21.37 -0.28 5.79
CA ALA A 60 22.78 0.09 5.77
C ALA A 60 23.10 1.41 5.03
N GLU A 61 22.37 1.63 3.94
CA GLU A 61 22.79 2.45 2.81
C GLU A 61 22.51 3.94 3.01
N THR A 62 21.39 4.29 3.64
CA THR A 62 20.92 5.67 3.83
C THR A 62 20.71 5.99 5.31
N SER A 63 19.87 5.21 5.98
CA SER A 63 19.28 5.55 7.28
C SER A 63 20.17 5.31 8.50
N LEU A 64 21.32 4.63 8.37
CA LEU A 64 22.08 4.15 9.53
C LEU A 64 23.52 4.66 9.64
N THR A 65 23.79 5.22 10.81
CA THR A 65 25.02 5.71 11.43
C THR A 65 26.03 4.73 12.05
N VAL A 66 26.57 3.69 11.40
CA VAL A 66 27.51 2.80 12.14
C VAL A 66 28.91 3.41 12.20
N ASP A 67 29.35 3.76 13.40
CA ASP A 67 30.71 4.27 13.64
C ASP A 67 31.78 3.17 13.48
N GLY A 68 32.94 3.57 12.95
CA GLY A 68 34.10 2.68 12.79
C GLY A 68 34.02 1.71 11.61
N VAL A 69 33.11 1.93 10.66
CA VAL A 69 33.06 1.14 9.42
C VAL A 69 34.23 1.56 8.51
N ARG A 70 35.22 0.66 8.40
CA ARG A 70 36.38 0.84 7.51
C ARG A 70 36.33 -0.03 6.26
N TYR A 71 35.58 -1.12 6.30
CA TYR A 71 35.50 -2.09 5.22
C TYR A 71 34.04 -2.31 4.83
N VAL A 72 33.75 -2.17 3.54
CA VAL A 72 32.43 -2.49 2.98
C VAL A 72 32.60 -3.63 1.98
N VAL A 73 31.77 -4.65 2.09
CA VAL A 73 31.66 -5.71 1.08
C VAL A 73 30.28 -5.59 0.44
N ASP A 74 30.25 -5.25 -0.84
CA ASP A 74 29.01 -4.98 -1.58
C ASP A 74 28.71 -6.10 -2.57
N THR A 75 27.59 -6.78 -2.36
CA THR A 75 27.12 -7.87 -3.24
C THR A 75 26.49 -7.35 -4.53
N GLY A 76 26.17 -6.06 -4.65
CA GLY A 76 25.61 -5.49 -5.87
C GLY A 76 24.10 -5.70 -6.07
N TYR A 77 23.38 -6.22 -5.07
CA TYR A 77 21.95 -6.50 -5.15
C TYR A 77 21.17 -5.92 -3.96
N TYR A 78 19.86 -5.78 -4.15
CA TYR A 78 18.88 -5.47 -3.11
C TYR A 78 17.50 -6.00 -3.51
N LYS A 79 16.57 -6.09 -2.54
CA LYS A 79 15.16 -6.39 -2.82
C LYS A 79 14.41 -5.08 -3.07
N LEU A 80 13.77 -4.98 -4.23
CA LEU A 80 12.97 -3.85 -4.67
C LEU A 80 11.49 -4.24 -4.67
N LYS A 81 10.64 -3.42 -4.04
CA LYS A 81 9.18 -3.52 -4.20
C LYS A 81 8.78 -2.93 -5.54
N VAL A 82 8.13 -3.74 -6.38
CA VAL A 82 7.65 -3.38 -7.72
C VAL A 82 6.16 -3.71 -7.82
N TYR A 83 5.36 -2.71 -8.16
CA TYR A 83 3.93 -2.84 -8.38
C TYR A 83 3.63 -3.19 -9.84
N ASN A 84 2.82 -4.23 -10.06
CA ASN A 84 2.27 -4.56 -11.36
C ASN A 84 0.81 -4.06 -11.47
N PRO A 85 0.54 -3.00 -12.25
CA PRO A 85 -0.80 -2.40 -12.32
C PRO A 85 -1.83 -3.31 -13.01
N ARG A 86 -1.43 -4.20 -13.92
CA ARG A 86 -2.39 -5.06 -14.64
C ARG A 86 -3.05 -6.10 -13.73
N ILE A 87 -2.28 -6.59 -12.76
CA ILE A 87 -2.72 -7.63 -11.82
C ILE A 87 -3.12 -6.98 -10.49
N GLY A 88 -2.66 -5.75 -10.21
CA GLY A 88 -2.86 -5.08 -8.92
C GLY A 88 -2.06 -5.75 -7.80
N MET A 89 -0.85 -6.21 -8.11
CA MET A 89 -0.03 -7.05 -7.24
C MET A 89 1.32 -6.40 -6.97
N ASP A 90 1.74 -6.44 -5.71
CA ASP A 90 3.08 -6.08 -5.30
C ASP A 90 4.00 -7.32 -5.35
N SER A 91 5.19 -7.14 -5.89
CA SER A 91 6.23 -8.16 -5.93
C SER A 91 7.53 -7.63 -5.31
N LEU A 92 8.21 -8.48 -4.56
CA LEU A 92 9.55 -8.21 -4.06
C LEU A 92 10.56 -8.91 -4.96
N GLN A 93 11.24 -8.15 -5.81
CA GLN A 93 12.20 -8.68 -6.77
C GLN A 93 13.62 -8.39 -6.32
N ILE A 94 14.52 -9.36 -6.48
CA ILE A 94 15.95 -9.12 -6.32
C ILE A 94 16.43 -8.41 -7.57
N THR A 95 16.96 -7.20 -7.41
CA THR A 95 17.38 -6.33 -8.51
C THR A 95 18.82 -5.88 -8.30
N PRO A 96 19.63 -5.74 -9.37
CA PRO A 96 20.92 -5.08 -9.29
C PRO A 96 20.79 -3.66 -8.76
N ILE A 97 21.76 -3.21 -7.97
CA ILE A 97 21.81 -1.83 -7.49
C ILE A 97 22.17 -0.85 -8.61
N SER A 98 21.82 0.43 -8.45
CA SER A 98 22.33 1.49 -9.33
C SER A 98 23.77 1.88 -8.97
N GLN A 99 24.44 2.59 -9.88
CA GLN A 99 25.76 3.17 -9.63
C GLN A 99 25.72 4.15 -8.43
N ALA A 100 24.65 4.96 -8.33
CA ALA A 100 24.44 5.83 -7.18
C ALA A 100 24.35 5.04 -5.85
N ASN A 101 23.62 3.93 -5.82
CA ASN A 101 23.54 3.06 -4.63
C ASN A 101 24.91 2.46 -4.28
N ALA A 102 25.63 1.94 -5.28
CA ALA A 102 26.99 1.40 -5.10
C ALA A 102 27.95 2.45 -4.51
N ASN A 103 27.84 3.70 -4.97
CA ASN A 103 28.65 4.81 -4.47
C ASN A 103 28.29 5.19 -3.04
N GLN A 104 26.99 5.21 -2.68
CA GLN A 104 26.56 5.42 -1.30
C GLN A 104 27.05 4.31 -0.36
N ARG A 105 26.99 3.05 -0.80
CA ARG A 105 27.50 1.90 -0.04
C ARG A 105 28.99 2.00 0.19
N SER A 106 29.79 2.25 -0.85
CA SER A 106 31.23 2.45 -0.68
C SER A 106 31.56 3.67 0.19
N GLY A 107 30.75 4.73 0.11
CA GLY A 107 30.88 5.92 0.95
C GLY A 107 30.73 5.64 2.44
N ARG A 108 30.14 4.50 2.85
CA ARG A 108 30.06 4.10 4.27
C ARG A 108 31.42 3.74 4.86
N ALA A 109 32.36 3.24 4.04
CA ALA A 109 33.71 2.90 4.49
C ALA A 109 34.58 4.13 4.79
N GLY A 110 34.24 5.30 4.24
CA GLY A 110 35.06 6.51 4.30
C GLY A 110 34.54 7.61 5.22
N ARG A 111 33.62 7.30 6.15
CA ARG A 111 32.95 8.33 6.96
C ARG A 111 33.82 8.87 8.11
N THR A 112 34.56 8.00 8.78
CA THR A 112 35.37 8.36 9.94
C THR A 112 36.86 8.40 9.59
N GLU A 113 37.32 7.47 8.78
CA GLU A 113 38.73 7.28 8.43
C GLU A 113 38.85 6.68 7.01
N PRO A 114 40.05 6.68 6.39
CA PRO A 114 40.26 5.99 5.11
C PRO A 114 39.89 4.51 5.18
N GLY A 115 38.94 4.11 4.34
CA GLY A 115 38.42 2.75 4.24
C GLY A 115 38.49 2.15 2.84
N VAL A 116 38.10 0.88 2.73
CA VAL A 116 38.15 0.10 1.49
C VAL A 116 36.77 -0.50 1.21
N ALA A 117 36.33 -0.41 -0.05
CA ALA A 117 35.10 -1.03 -0.53
C ALA A 117 35.42 -2.17 -1.51
N TYR A 118 35.01 -3.38 -1.15
CA TYR A 118 35.11 -4.57 -1.98
C TYR A 118 33.77 -4.80 -2.70
N ARG A 119 33.73 -4.52 -4.00
CA ARG A 119 32.56 -4.75 -4.85
C ARG A 119 32.66 -6.15 -5.47
N LEU A 120 31.68 -7.02 -5.22
CA LEU A 120 31.67 -8.41 -5.70
C LEU A 120 31.13 -8.55 -7.13
N TYR A 121 31.38 -7.54 -7.96
CA TYR A 121 30.95 -7.45 -9.35
C TYR A 121 32.05 -6.79 -10.18
N THR A 122 32.08 -7.09 -11.49
CA THR A 122 33.12 -6.57 -12.37
C THR A 122 32.95 -5.09 -12.63
N GLU A 123 34.05 -4.41 -12.94
CA GLU A 123 34.01 -3.00 -13.36
C GLU A 123 33.16 -2.81 -14.63
N ARG A 124 33.14 -3.82 -15.52
CA ARG A 124 32.28 -3.81 -16.71
C ARG A 124 30.80 -3.78 -16.34
N ALA A 125 30.36 -4.62 -15.40
CA ALA A 125 28.98 -4.64 -14.94
C ALA A 125 28.59 -3.30 -14.29
N TYR A 126 29.48 -2.73 -13.48
CA TYR A 126 29.26 -1.40 -12.88
C TYR A 126 29.06 -0.30 -13.91
N LYS A 127 29.87 -0.27 -14.98
CA LYS A 127 29.83 0.80 -15.99
C LYS A 127 28.73 0.62 -17.03
N HIS A 128 28.40 -0.62 -17.41
CA HIS A 128 27.55 -0.89 -18.58
C HIS A 128 26.24 -1.61 -18.28
N GLU A 129 26.13 -2.32 -17.14
CA GLU A 129 24.94 -3.12 -16.81
C GLU A 129 24.09 -2.47 -15.72
N MET A 130 24.71 -1.69 -14.82
CA MET A 130 24.00 -0.99 -13.73
C MET A 130 23.44 0.36 -14.19
N TYR A 131 22.20 0.66 -13.79
CA TYR A 131 21.60 1.99 -13.98
C TYR A 131 22.41 3.09 -13.28
N PRO A 132 22.49 4.31 -13.83
CA PRO A 132 23.18 5.42 -13.18
C PRO A 132 22.58 5.79 -11.82
N SER A 133 21.24 5.85 -11.75
CA SER A 133 20.46 6.26 -10.58
C SER A 133 19.36 5.23 -10.28
N PRO A 134 18.87 5.16 -9.03
CA PRO A 134 17.75 4.28 -8.68
C PRO A 134 16.47 4.74 -9.39
N ILE A 135 15.61 3.78 -9.73
CA ILE A 135 14.30 4.05 -10.31
C ILE A 135 13.42 4.78 -9.26
N PRO A 136 12.83 5.95 -9.60
CA PRO A 136 11.98 6.72 -8.71
C PRO A 136 10.81 5.91 -8.14
N GLU A 137 10.42 6.19 -6.90
CA GLU A 137 9.36 5.47 -6.20
C GLU A 137 7.99 5.61 -6.90
N ILE A 138 7.70 6.79 -7.43
CA ILE A 138 6.44 7.08 -8.15
C ILE A 138 6.25 6.20 -9.40
N GLN A 139 7.34 5.71 -10.01
CA GLN A 139 7.27 4.86 -11.19
C GLN A 139 7.03 3.38 -10.89
N ARG A 140 7.15 2.97 -9.62
CA ARG A 140 7.21 1.54 -9.22
C ARG A 140 6.27 1.16 -8.07
N THR A 141 5.42 2.08 -7.63
CA THR A 141 4.45 1.88 -6.54
C THR A 141 3.01 2.09 -7.02
N ASN A 142 2.03 1.66 -6.22
CA ASN A 142 0.63 1.96 -6.49
C ASN A 142 0.36 3.45 -6.25
N LEU A 143 -0.29 4.11 -7.22
CA LEU A 143 -0.55 5.55 -7.19
C LEU A 143 -1.96 5.91 -6.74
N ALA A 144 -2.77 4.95 -6.32
CA ALA A 144 -4.18 5.19 -5.96
C ALA A 144 -4.34 6.32 -4.93
N TYR A 145 -3.55 6.33 -3.85
CA TYR A 145 -3.59 7.41 -2.86
C TYR A 145 -3.14 8.77 -3.45
N VAL A 146 -2.02 8.79 -4.18
CA VAL A 146 -1.45 10.02 -4.78
C VAL A 146 -2.43 10.63 -5.79
N VAL A 147 -3.05 9.80 -6.62
CA VAL A 147 -4.06 10.22 -7.60
C VAL A 147 -5.28 10.81 -6.91
N MET A 148 -5.76 10.16 -5.84
CA MET A 148 -6.88 10.64 -5.03
C MET A 148 -6.57 12.03 -4.42
N LEU A 149 -5.35 12.20 -3.89
CA LEU A 149 -4.87 13.46 -3.33
C LEU A 149 -4.77 14.56 -4.39
N LEU A 150 -4.14 14.30 -5.54
CA LEU A 150 -4.03 15.28 -6.63
C LEU A 150 -5.41 15.73 -7.14
N LYS A 151 -6.35 14.80 -7.25
CA LYS A 151 -7.73 15.09 -7.62
C LYS A 151 -8.46 15.93 -6.58
N SER A 152 -8.20 15.72 -5.29
CA SER A 152 -8.77 16.54 -4.21
C SER A 152 -8.30 17.99 -4.22
N ILE A 153 -7.06 18.23 -4.66
CA ILE A 153 -6.45 19.57 -4.78
C ILE A 153 -6.95 20.30 -6.05
N GLY A 154 -7.64 19.61 -6.96
CA GLY A 154 -8.23 20.19 -8.17
C GLY A 154 -7.39 19.99 -9.44
N VAL A 155 -6.46 19.02 -9.45
CA VAL A 155 -5.71 18.66 -10.66
C VAL A 155 -6.59 17.83 -11.59
N ASN A 156 -7.04 18.43 -12.70
CA ASN A 156 -7.96 17.78 -13.63
C ASN A 156 -7.24 16.77 -14.55
N SER A 157 -6.19 17.20 -15.25
CA SER A 157 -5.39 16.34 -16.12
C SER A 157 -4.16 15.85 -15.39
N LEU A 158 -4.14 14.55 -15.07
CA LEU A 158 -2.99 13.90 -14.45
C LEU A 158 -1.87 13.62 -15.46
N LEU A 159 -2.20 13.57 -16.75
CA LEU A 159 -1.22 13.33 -17.82
C LEU A 159 -0.40 14.58 -18.15
N ASP A 160 -1.00 15.76 -17.96
CA ASP A 160 -0.35 17.06 -18.20
C ASP A 160 0.25 17.65 -16.91
N PHE A 161 0.19 16.91 -15.80
CA PHE A 161 0.77 17.34 -14.54
C PHE A 161 2.30 17.24 -14.60
N ASP A 162 2.98 18.30 -14.16
CA ASP A 162 4.44 18.45 -14.25
C ASP A 162 5.16 17.64 -13.15
N PHE A 163 5.19 16.32 -13.31
CA PHE A 163 5.98 15.44 -12.46
C PHE A 163 7.46 15.57 -12.78
N LEU A 164 8.31 15.62 -11.74
CA LEU A 164 9.77 15.55 -11.91
C LEU A 164 10.19 14.30 -12.68
N ASP A 165 9.65 13.15 -12.26
CA ASP A 165 9.77 11.86 -12.93
C ASP A 165 8.36 11.32 -13.18
N PRO A 166 7.82 11.39 -14.41
CA PRO A 166 6.45 11.01 -14.67
C PRO A 166 6.25 9.50 -14.47
N PRO A 167 5.16 9.08 -13.80
CA PRO A 167 4.83 7.67 -13.68
C PRO A 167 4.33 7.08 -15.01
N PRO A 168 4.41 5.75 -15.18
CA PRO A 168 3.81 5.09 -16.34
C PRO A 168 2.31 5.38 -16.45
N GLN A 169 1.84 5.68 -17.67
CA GLN A 169 0.42 5.99 -17.91
C GLN A 169 -0.50 4.85 -17.50
N ASP A 170 -0.08 3.61 -17.68
CA ASP A 170 -0.84 2.42 -17.27
C ASP A 170 -1.10 2.39 -15.76
N THR A 171 -0.13 2.84 -14.95
CA THR A 171 -0.28 2.94 -13.49
C THR A 171 -1.28 4.02 -13.10
N ILE A 172 -1.25 5.18 -13.77
CA ILE A 172 -2.24 6.26 -13.57
C ILE A 172 -3.65 5.75 -13.93
N LYS A 173 -3.82 5.16 -15.12
CA LYS A 173 -5.12 4.65 -15.59
C LYS A 173 -5.71 3.60 -14.65
N THR A 174 -4.88 2.66 -14.21
CA THR A 174 -5.29 1.61 -13.26
C THR A 174 -5.69 2.21 -11.91
N SER A 175 -4.93 3.19 -11.42
CA SER A 175 -5.23 3.87 -10.15
C SER A 175 -6.56 4.64 -10.23
N MET A 176 -6.80 5.36 -11.33
CA MET A 176 -8.08 6.03 -11.60
C MET A 176 -9.23 5.03 -11.66
N TYR A 177 -9.04 3.89 -12.34
CA TYR A 177 -10.03 2.82 -12.42
C TYR A 177 -10.34 2.21 -11.04
N GLN A 178 -9.32 2.02 -10.19
CA GLN A 178 -9.50 1.55 -8.82
C GLN A 178 -10.30 2.55 -7.99
N LEU A 179 -9.99 3.84 -8.07
CA LEU A 179 -10.73 4.88 -7.34
C LEU A 179 -12.17 5.04 -7.82
N TRP A 180 -12.40 4.94 -9.12
CA TRP A 180 -13.74 4.90 -9.71
C TRP A 180 -14.52 3.68 -9.22
N THR A 181 -13.89 2.49 -9.23
CA THR A 181 -14.45 1.25 -8.67
C THR A 181 -14.87 1.43 -7.22
N LEU A 182 -14.02 2.06 -6.39
CA LEU A 182 -14.31 2.32 -4.99
C LEU A 182 -15.40 3.38 -4.78
N GLY A 183 -15.76 4.15 -5.81
CA GLY A 183 -16.73 5.25 -5.74
C GLY A 183 -16.12 6.58 -5.27
N SER A 184 -14.79 6.66 -5.18
CA SER A 184 -14.05 7.88 -4.83
C SER A 184 -14.01 8.88 -5.99
N LEU A 185 -14.08 8.38 -7.23
CA LEU A 185 -14.20 9.17 -8.45
C LEU A 185 -15.53 8.88 -9.13
N ASP A 186 -16.10 9.90 -9.78
CA ASP A 186 -17.27 9.74 -10.64
C ASP A 186 -16.89 9.29 -12.06
N ASN A 187 -17.90 9.12 -12.92
CA ASN A 187 -17.75 8.71 -14.33
C ASN A 187 -16.97 9.71 -15.19
N THR A 188 -16.74 10.92 -14.68
CA THR A 188 -16.05 12.01 -15.37
C THR A 188 -14.62 12.20 -14.86
N GLY A 189 -14.24 11.47 -13.80
CA GLY A 189 -12.94 11.54 -13.17
C GLY A 189 -12.77 12.67 -12.17
N HIS A 190 -13.87 13.24 -11.66
CA HIS A 190 -13.86 14.18 -10.53
C HIS A 190 -14.05 13.44 -9.19
N ILE A 191 -13.56 14.05 -8.12
CA ILE A 191 -13.66 13.48 -6.77
C ILE A 191 -15.09 13.59 -6.22
N THR A 192 -15.64 12.48 -5.76
CA THR A 192 -16.99 12.42 -5.15
C THR A 192 -16.98 12.92 -3.71
N GLN A 193 -18.15 13.10 -3.10
CA GLN A 193 -18.23 13.39 -1.65
C GLN A 193 -17.64 12.25 -0.81
N LEU A 194 -17.81 11.00 -1.23
CA LEU A 194 -17.16 9.85 -0.62
C LEU A 194 -15.63 9.96 -0.73
N GLY A 195 -15.12 10.26 -1.93
CA GLY A 195 -13.69 10.48 -2.16
C GLY A 195 -13.11 11.60 -1.29
N ARG A 196 -13.83 12.71 -1.12
CA ARG A 196 -13.40 13.80 -0.23
C ARG A 196 -13.26 13.34 1.22
N LYS A 197 -14.22 12.57 1.74
CA LYS A 197 -14.11 11.99 3.09
C LYS A 197 -12.94 11.02 3.22
N MET A 198 -12.63 10.27 2.15
CA MET A 198 -11.52 9.32 2.15
C MET A 198 -10.15 10.01 2.15
N VAL A 199 -10.01 11.18 1.51
CA VAL A 199 -8.74 11.94 1.46
C VAL A 199 -8.33 12.50 2.82
N GLU A 200 -9.29 12.84 3.68
CA GLU A 200 -9.02 13.30 5.06
C GLU A 200 -8.36 12.21 5.93
N LEU A 201 -8.46 10.95 5.51
CA LEU A 201 -7.87 9.82 6.23
C LEU A 201 -6.47 9.52 5.66
N PRO A 202 -5.43 9.41 6.50
CA PRO A 202 -4.05 9.11 6.07
C PRO A 202 -3.89 7.61 5.78
N LEU A 203 -4.70 7.08 4.87
CA LEU A 203 -4.83 5.66 4.56
C LEU A 203 -4.94 5.43 3.05
N ASP A 204 -4.59 4.23 2.62
CA ASP A 204 -4.88 3.80 1.26
C ASP A 204 -6.39 3.78 0.98
N PRO A 205 -6.81 3.92 -0.29
CA PRO A 205 -8.23 4.08 -0.64
C PRO A 205 -9.13 2.93 -0.17
N ALA A 206 -8.67 1.67 -0.16
CA ALA A 206 -9.50 0.54 0.28
C ALA A 206 -9.79 0.57 1.80
N PRO A 207 -8.78 0.65 2.70
CA PRO A 207 -9.02 0.88 4.13
C PRO A 207 -9.82 2.15 4.44
N ALA A 208 -9.58 3.24 3.71
CA ALA A 208 -10.34 4.48 3.87
C ALA A 208 -11.83 4.29 3.51
N LYS A 209 -12.13 3.60 2.41
CA LYS A 209 -13.51 3.23 2.05
C LYS A 209 -14.16 2.36 3.13
N MET A 210 -13.40 1.43 3.70
CA MET A 210 -13.88 0.56 4.77
C MET A 210 -14.33 1.38 5.98
N LEU A 211 -13.54 2.35 6.43
CA LEU A 211 -13.92 3.25 7.54
C LEU A 211 -15.16 4.08 7.25
N VAL A 212 -15.24 4.68 6.07
CA VAL A 212 -16.40 5.51 5.73
C VAL A 212 -17.67 4.66 5.61
N THR A 213 -17.56 3.42 5.15
CA THR A 213 -18.70 2.48 5.07
C THR A 213 -19.10 1.96 6.45
N ALA A 214 -18.14 1.79 7.36
CA ALA A 214 -18.38 1.31 8.72
C ALA A 214 -19.32 2.22 9.51
N TYR A 215 -19.24 3.54 9.26
CA TYR A 215 -20.17 4.52 9.82
C TYR A 215 -21.61 4.23 9.40
N THR A 216 -21.86 4.03 8.11
CA THR A 216 -23.21 3.73 7.58
C THR A 216 -23.77 2.41 8.13
N LEU A 217 -22.89 1.43 8.38
CA LEU A 217 -23.27 0.11 8.89
C LEU A 217 -23.27 -0.01 10.43
N GLY A 218 -22.84 1.03 11.16
CA GLY A 218 -22.81 1.03 12.62
C GLY A 218 -21.73 0.17 13.28
N CYS A 219 -20.58 -0.05 12.61
CA CYS A 219 -19.49 -0.92 13.07
C CYS A 219 -18.13 -0.20 13.16
N THR A 220 -18.14 1.12 13.35
CA THR A 220 -16.94 1.97 13.32
C THR A 220 -15.88 1.54 14.34
N SER A 221 -16.27 1.16 15.55
CA SER A 221 -15.34 0.76 16.64
C SER A 221 -14.46 -0.43 16.24
N GLU A 222 -15.08 -1.47 15.67
CA GLU A 222 -14.41 -2.68 15.22
C GLU A 222 -13.53 -2.40 14.00
N VAL A 223 -14.08 -1.70 13.00
CA VAL A 223 -13.38 -1.45 11.74
C VAL A 223 -12.18 -0.52 11.93
N VAL A 224 -12.26 0.50 12.78
CA VAL A 224 -11.10 1.35 13.10
C VAL A 224 -9.97 0.52 13.69
N THR A 225 -10.31 -0.40 14.59
CA THR A 225 -9.31 -1.31 15.18
C THR A 225 -8.67 -2.22 14.13
N ILE A 226 -9.47 -2.79 13.22
CA ILE A 226 -8.96 -3.62 12.10
C ILE A 226 -8.03 -2.82 11.20
N VAL A 227 -8.43 -1.61 10.79
CA VAL A 227 -7.60 -0.74 9.92
C VAL A 227 -6.29 -0.37 10.59
N SER A 228 -6.30 -0.05 11.88
CA SER A 228 -5.06 0.25 12.61
C SER A 228 -4.12 -0.96 12.72
N MET A 229 -4.67 -2.17 12.81
CA MET A 229 -3.89 -3.40 12.83
C MET A 229 -3.32 -3.76 11.45
N LEU A 230 -4.02 -3.42 10.36
CA LEU A 230 -3.52 -3.57 8.99
C LEU A 230 -2.43 -2.54 8.64
N ALA A 231 -2.50 -1.34 9.22
CA ALA A 231 -1.53 -0.27 8.97
C ALA A 231 -0.14 -0.52 9.59
N VAL A 232 -0.03 -1.47 10.53
CA VAL A 232 1.25 -1.83 11.16
C VAL A 232 1.84 -3.10 10.55
N PRO A 233 3.17 -3.30 10.60
CA PRO A 233 3.78 -4.57 10.23
C PRO A 233 3.19 -5.74 11.01
N THR A 234 3.30 -6.94 10.45
CA THR A 234 2.70 -8.17 11.00
C THR A 234 2.90 -8.29 12.51
N VAL A 235 1.80 -8.43 13.25
CA VAL A 235 1.82 -8.42 14.72
C VAL A 235 2.31 -9.72 15.34
N PHE A 236 2.21 -10.83 14.61
CA PHE A 236 2.65 -12.15 15.09
C PHE A 236 4.16 -12.33 14.90
N TYR A 237 4.80 -12.84 15.94
CA TYR A 237 6.21 -13.21 15.97
C TYR A 237 6.34 -14.73 15.87
N ARG A 238 7.17 -15.23 14.95
CA ARG A 238 7.35 -16.67 14.73
C ARG A 238 8.83 -17.05 14.83
N PRO A 239 9.37 -17.27 16.04
CA PRO A 239 10.77 -17.63 16.25
C PRO A 239 11.08 -19.05 15.74
N LYS A 240 12.18 -19.23 15.01
CA LYS A 240 12.62 -20.53 14.47
C LYS A 240 12.80 -21.61 15.53
N GLU A 241 13.22 -21.24 16.73
CA GLU A 241 13.47 -22.18 17.84
C GLU A 241 12.19 -22.66 18.53
N ARG A 242 11.08 -21.93 18.41
CA ARG A 242 9.82 -22.20 19.11
C ARG A 242 8.62 -22.09 18.18
N LEU A 243 8.72 -22.72 17.01
CA LEU A 243 7.68 -22.67 15.97
C LEU A 243 6.35 -23.23 16.48
N ASP A 244 6.36 -24.44 17.03
CA ASP A 244 5.14 -25.13 17.48
C ASP A 244 4.42 -24.37 18.60
N GLU A 245 5.17 -23.83 19.57
CA GLU A 245 4.61 -23.00 20.65
C GLU A 245 3.97 -21.72 20.09
N SER A 246 4.64 -21.07 19.13
CA SER A 246 4.15 -19.83 18.53
C SER A 246 2.91 -20.05 17.66
N ASP A 247 2.86 -21.15 16.91
CA ASP A 247 1.72 -21.50 16.07
C ASP A 247 0.52 -21.91 16.95
N ALA A 248 0.73 -22.70 18.01
CA ALA A 248 -0.32 -23.05 18.97
C ALA A 248 -0.85 -21.84 19.76
N ALA A 249 0.01 -20.85 20.07
CA ALA A 249 -0.44 -19.59 20.68
C ALA A 249 -1.29 -18.77 19.70
N ARG A 250 -0.90 -18.75 18.42
CA ARG A 250 -1.59 -18.03 17.35
C ARG A 250 -2.98 -18.61 17.06
N GLU A 251 -3.11 -19.94 17.02
CA GLU A 251 -4.38 -20.63 16.78
C GLU A 251 -5.48 -20.23 17.77
N LYS A 252 -5.13 -19.89 19.02
CA LYS A 252 -6.08 -19.43 20.04
C LYS A 252 -6.76 -18.10 19.70
N PHE A 253 -6.17 -17.33 18.78
CA PHE A 253 -6.73 -16.06 18.32
C PHE A 253 -7.57 -16.19 17.06
N PHE A 254 -7.47 -17.32 16.36
CA PHE A 254 -8.10 -17.50 15.06
C PHE A 254 -9.62 -17.42 15.14
N VAL A 255 -10.17 -16.59 14.27
CA VAL A 255 -11.59 -16.55 13.96
C VAL A 255 -11.76 -17.31 12.63
N PRO A 256 -12.43 -18.50 12.62
CA PRO A 256 -12.44 -19.41 11.47
C PRO A 256 -12.86 -18.85 10.11
N GLU A 257 -13.53 -17.70 10.11
CA GLU A 257 -14.08 -17.09 8.90
C GLU A 257 -13.30 -15.86 8.43
N SER A 258 -12.39 -15.30 9.24
CA SER A 258 -11.77 -14.02 8.93
C SER A 258 -10.46 -13.74 9.68
N ASP A 259 -9.42 -13.45 8.89
CA ASP A 259 -8.17 -12.89 9.41
C ASP A 259 -8.35 -11.46 9.92
N HIS A 260 -9.24 -10.67 9.31
CA HIS A 260 -9.54 -9.32 9.77
C HIS A 260 -10.15 -9.35 11.19
N LEU A 261 -11.06 -10.29 11.45
CA LEU A 261 -11.60 -10.50 12.80
C LEU A 261 -10.58 -11.11 13.76
N THR A 262 -9.64 -11.93 13.26
CA THR A 262 -8.52 -12.43 14.05
C THR A 262 -7.66 -11.26 14.57
N LEU A 263 -7.34 -10.27 13.73
CA LEU A 263 -6.62 -9.06 14.16
C LEU A 263 -7.39 -8.28 15.23
N LEU A 264 -8.72 -8.16 15.07
CA LEU A 264 -9.59 -7.54 16.06
C LEU A 264 -9.57 -8.30 17.40
N ASN A 265 -9.64 -9.63 17.35
CA ASN A 265 -9.61 -10.49 18.54
C ASN A 265 -8.29 -10.31 19.32
N VAL A 266 -7.15 -10.33 18.62
CA VAL A 266 -5.83 -10.09 19.24
C VAL A 266 -5.79 -8.74 19.95
N TYR A 267 -6.25 -7.67 19.28
CA TYR A 267 -6.28 -6.33 19.88
C TYR A 267 -7.19 -6.26 21.11
N ASN A 268 -8.39 -6.84 21.03
CA ASN A 268 -9.36 -6.84 22.13
C ASN A 268 -8.87 -7.63 23.34
N GLN A 269 -8.19 -8.77 23.12
CA GLN A 269 -7.58 -9.53 24.22
C GLN A 269 -6.42 -8.75 24.86
N TRP A 270 -5.58 -8.09 24.06
CA TRP A 270 -4.51 -7.24 24.59
C TRP A 270 -5.05 -6.06 25.40
N LYS A 271 -6.11 -5.40 24.90
CA LYS A 271 -6.83 -4.33 25.59
C LYS A 271 -7.43 -4.79 26.91
N SER A 272 -8.10 -5.96 26.92
CA SER A 272 -8.72 -6.53 28.14
C SER A 272 -7.68 -6.92 29.19
N ASN A 273 -6.46 -7.25 28.78
CA ASN A 273 -5.32 -7.51 29.65
C ASN A 273 -4.54 -6.23 30.04
N GLY A 274 -5.13 -5.04 29.83
CA GLY A 274 -4.57 -3.76 30.27
C GLY A 274 -3.35 -3.30 29.48
N TYR A 275 -3.26 -3.65 28.18
CA TYR A 275 -2.19 -3.22 27.28
C TYR A 275 -0.78 -3.62 27.72
N ARG A 276 -0.63 -4.76 28.40
CA ARG A 276 0.64 -5.20 29.00
C ARG A 276 1.59 -5.80 27.96
N ASP A 277 2.84 -5.33 27.94
CA ASP A 277 3.91 -5.89 27.08
C ASP A 277 4.24 -7.35 27.45
N ALA A 278 4.15 -7.71 28.73
CA ALA A 278 4.34 -9.07 29.20
C ALA A 278 3.30 -10.06 28.63
N TRP A 279 2.07 -9.58 28.34
CA TRP A 279 1.05 -10.39 27.67
C TRP A 279 1.46 -10.67 26.23
N CYS A 280 1.90 -9.64 25.49
CA CYS A 280 2.38 -9.78 24.12
C CYS A 280 3.54 -10.80 24.02
N ALA A 281 4.50 -10.73 24.95
CA ALA A 281 5.63 -11.67 24.98
C ALA A 281 5.21 -13.13 25.19
N ARG A 282 4.23 -13.38 26.08
CA ARG A 282 3.69 -14.74 26.34
C ARG A 282 2.92 -15.32 25.16
N HIS A 283 2.32 -14.46 24.33
CA HIS A 283 1.48 -14.85 23.21
C HIS A 283 2.18 -14.71 21.85
N PHE A 284 3.50 -14.52 21.83
CA PHE A 284 4.28 -14.34 20.60
C PHE A 284 3.75 -13.20 19.71
N VAL A 285 3.39 -12.07 20.33
CA VAL A 285 2.94 -10.84 19.65
C VAL A 285 3.98 -9.73 19.83
N HIS A 286 4.23 -8.96 18.78
CA HIS A 286 5.14 -7.81 18.83
C HIS A 286 4.52 -6.63 19.58
N ALA A 287 4.94 -6.41 20.83
CA ALA A 287 4.45 -5.32 21.68
C ALA A 287 4.63 -3.92 21.06
N LYS A 288 5.72 -3.69 20.31
CA LYS A 288 5.98 -2.43 19.60
C LYS A 288 4.93 -2.17 18.51
N SER A 289 4.59 -3.19 17.71
CA SER A 289 3.57 -3.10 16.68
C SER A 289 2.18 -2.85 17.29
N MET A 290 1.85 -3.51 18.40
CA MET A 290 0.58 -3.30 19.11
C MET A 290 0.44 -1.88 19.67
N ARG A 291 1.51 -1.34 20.29
CA ARG A 291 1.53 0.07 20.73
C ARG A 291 1.35 1.03 19.56
N LYS A 292 2.03 0.77 18.44
CA LYS A 292 1.86 1.60 17.24
C LYS A 292 0.45 1.52 16.66
N ALA A 293 -0.16 0.33 16.65
CA ALA A 293 -1.53 0.14 16.20
C ALA A 293 -2.51 0.92 17.09
N ARG A 294 -2.28 0.96 18.42
CA ARG A 294 -3.08 1.80 19.32
C ARG A 294 -2.93 3.28 19.02
N GLU A 295 -1.71 3.78 18.82
CA GLU A 295 -1.50 5.19 18.44
C GLU A 295 -2.25 5.55 17.15
N VAL A 296 -2.14 4.71 16.12
CA VAL A 296 -2.85 4.90 14.84
C VAL A 296 -4.36 4.85 15.05
N ARG A 297 -4.85 3.94 15.89
CA ARG A 297 -6.27 3.83 16.23
C ARG A 297 -6.80 5.11 16.86
N ASP A 298 -6.09 5.63 17.85
CA ASP A 298 -6.50 6.84 18.58
C ASP A 298 -6.48 8.05 17.62
N GLN A 299 -5.46 8.19 16.76
CA GLN A 299 -5.42 9.21 15.71
C GLN A 299 -6.57 9.12 14.71
N LEU A 300 -6.93 7.91 14.27
CA LEU A 300 -8.05 7.72 13.34
C LEU A 300 -9.39 8.05 14.00
N VAL A 301 -9.58 7.70 15.28
CA VAL A 301 -10.78 8.09 16.04
C VAL A 301 -10.89 9.61 16.15
N ASP A 302 -9.79 10.30 16.45
CA ASP A 302 -9.75 11.76 16.54
C ASP A 302 -10.15 12.42 15.20
N ILE A 303 -9.64 11.91 14.08
CA ILE A 303 -10.00 12.42 12.74
C ILE A 303 -11.47 12.13 12.41
N LEU A 304 -11.97 10.93 12.74
CA LEU A 304 -13.36 10.55 12.50
C LEU A 304 -14.34 11.44 13.27
N GLN A 305 -14.06 11.69 14.56
CA GLN A 305 -14.92 12.52 15.40
C GLN A 305 -14.76 14.02 15.10
N GLY A 306 -13.53 14.49 14.90
CA GLY A 306 -13.21 15.89 14.69
C GLY A 306 -13.52 16.40 13.28
N SER A 307 -12.93 15.78 12.26
CA SER A 307 -13.05 16.25 10.87
C SER A 307 -14.31 15.76 10.17
N LEU A 308 -14.71 14.51 10.43
CA LEU A 308 -15.82 13.86 9.72
C LEU A 308 -17.15 13.87 10.49
N GLY A 309 -17.14 14.23 11.78
CA GLY A 309 -18.33 14.26 12.63
C GLY A 309 -18.98 12.88 12.82
N VAL A 310 -18.19 11.81 12.75
CA VAL A 310 -18.65 10.42 12.82
C VAL A 310 -18.69 9.95 14.28
N GLU A 311 -19.85 9.45 14.69
CA GLU A 311 -19.99 8.78 15.98
C GLU A 311 -19.40 7.36 15.96
N ILE A 312 -18.72 6.99 17.05
CA ILE A 312 -18.11 5.68 17.21
C ILE A 312 -19.17 4.71 17.75
N THR A 313 -19.72 3.89 16.87
CA THR A 313 -20.69 2.84 17.18
C THR A 313 -20.05 1.45 17.07
N SER A 314 -20.63 0.47 17.78
CA SER A 314 -20.18 -0.91 17.79
C SER A 314 -21.29 -1.82 17.28
N ALA A 315 -20.94 -2.79 16.43
CA ALA A 315 -21.86 -3.81 15.95
C ALA A 315 -22.19 -4.90 17.01
N GLY A 316 -21.61 -4.80 18.21
CA GLY A 316 -21.78 -5.79 19.27
C GLY A 316 -21.26 -7.17 18.85
N ALA A 317 -22.08 -8.20 19.00
CA ALA A 317 -21.72 -9.58 18.65
C ALA A 317 -21.96 -9.94 17.17
N ASN A 318 -22.44 -9.01 16.34
CA ASN A 318 -22.78 -9.29 14.95
C ASN A 318 -21.56 -9.07 14.02
N TRP A 319 -20.74 -10.12 13.90
CA TRP A 319 -19.53 -10.10 13.07
C TRP A 319 -19.81 -9.99 11.57
N ASP A 320 -21.00 -10.35 11.10
CA ASP A 320 -21.35 -10.26 9.68
C ASP A 320 -21.46 -8.82 9.20
N ILE A 321 -21.84 -7.87 10.07
CA ILE A 321 -21.82 -6.44 9.73
C ILE A 321 -20.40 -5.99 9.42
N VAL A 322 -19.43 -6.43 10.24
CA VAL A 322 -18.01 -6.13 10.03
C VAL A 322 -17.51 -6.78 8.74
N ARG A 323 -17.86 -8.05 8.49
CA ARG A 323 -17.48 -8.76 7.24
C ARG A 323 -18.10 -8.12 5.99
N ARG A 324 -19.36 -7.66 6.06
CA ARG A 324 -19.99 -6.88 4.99
C ARG A 324 -19.25 -5.57 4.73
N CYS A 325 -18.79 -4.90 5.79
CA CYS A 325 -17.97 -3.70 5.66
C CYS A 325 -16.62 -3.98 4.99
N VAL A 326 -15.93 -5.07 5.36
CA VAL A 326 -14.69 -5.52 4.69
C VAL A 326 -14.97 -5.83 3.21
N CYS A 327 -16.08 -6.53 2.93
CA CYS A 327 -16.51 -6.82 1.57
C CYS A 327 -16.72 -5.54 0.74
N ALA A 328 -17.33 -4.50 1.30
CA ALA A 328 -17.58 -3.23 0.61
C ALA A 328 -16.29 -2.48 0.19
N ALA A 329 -15.19 -2.69 0.93
CA ALA A 329 -13.88 -2.15 0.58
C ALA A 329 -13.14 -3.05 -0.42
N TYR A 330 -13.18 -4.37 -0.21
CA TYR A 330 -12.33 -5.35 -0.89
C TYR A 330 -13.05 -6.20 -1.95
N PHE A 331 -14.29 -5.86 -2.34
CA PHE A 331 -15.04 -6.60 -3.39
C PHE A 331 -14.27 -6.70 -4.73
N HIS A 332 -13.42 -5.73 -5.04
CA HIS A 332 -12.58 -5.74 -6.24
C HIS A 332 -11.43 -6.76 -6.17
N GLN A 333 -11.08 -7.20 -4.96
CA GLN A 333 -10.10 -8.21 -4.60
C GLN A 333 -10.82 -9.46 -4.05
N ALA A 334 -11.83 -9.92 -4.79
CA ALA A 334 -12.58 -11.13 -4.45
C ALA A 334 -12.07 -12.34 -5.25
N ALA A 335 -12.06 -13.50 -4.60
CA ALA A 335 -11.63 -14.77 -5.18
C ALA A 335 -12.62 -15.90 -4.87
N ARG A 336 -12.70 -16.88 -5.77
CA ARG A 336 -13.58 -18.05 -5.66
C ARG A 336 -12.78 -19.32 -5.48
N ALA A 337 -13.23 -20.20 -4.59
CA ALA A 337 -12.60 -21.50 -4.37
C ALA A 337 -12.65 -22.37 -5.63
N LYS A 338 -11.53 -23.05 -5.90
CA LYS A 338 -11.41 -24.04 -6.98
C LYS A 338 -11.07 -25.41 -6.42
N SER A 339 -10.14 -25.46 -5.46
CA SER A 339 -9.75 -26.66 -4.73
C SER A 339 -9.30 -26.27 -3.31
N LEU A 340 -8.89 -27.25 -2.49
CA LEU A 340 -8.48 -26.99 -1.11
C LEU A 340 -7.29 -26.00 -1.07
N GLY A 341 -7.53 -24.77 -0.59
CA GLY A 341 -6.51 -23.72 -0.48
C GLY A 341 -6.12 -23.04 -1.80
N GLU A 342 -6.74 -23.39 -2.93
CA GLU A 342 -6.55 -22.75 -4.24
C GLU A 342 -7.81 -21.99 -4.64
N TYR A 343 -7.63 -20.71 -4.92
CA TYR A 343 -8.70 -19.81 -5.34
C TYR A 343 -8.36 -19.21 -6.71
N THR A 344 -9.38 -18.70 -7.38
CA THR A 344 -9.22 -17.94 -8.63
C THR A 344 -9.82 -16.55 -8.43
N ASN A 345 -9.05 -15.51 -8.72
CA ASN A 345 -9.53 -14.14 -8.65
C ASN A 345 -10.70 -13.93 -9.62
N LEU A 346 -11.80 -13.34 -9.14
CA LEU A 346 -13.03 -13.20 -9.92
C LEU A 346 -12.93 -12.22 -11.10
N ARG A 347 -11.97 -11.29 -11.06
CA ARG A 347 -11.76 -10.26 -12.09
C ARG A 347 -10.70 -10.69 -13.09
N THR A 348 -9.53 -11.10 -12.60
CA THR A 348 -8.38 -11.41 -13.46
C THR A 348 -8.34 -12.87 -13.90
N SER A 349 -9.18 -13.74 -13.32
CA SER A 349 -9.14 -15.19 -13.50
C SER A 349 -7.78 -15.83 -13.16
N MET A 350 -6.96 -15.12 -12.37
CA MET A 350 -5.64 -15.58 -11.99
C MET A 350 -5.74 -16.57 -10.81
N PRO A 351 -5.05 -17.72 -10.86
CA PRO A 351 -4.96 -18.61 -9.72
C PRO A 351 -4.18 -17.94 -8.59
N CYS A 352 -4.68 -18.09 -7.36
CA CYS A 352 -4.12 -17.51 -6.14
C CYS A 352 -4.20 -18.53 -5.00
N HIS A 353 -3.26 -18.49 -4.08
CA HIS A 353 -3.23 -19.35 -2.91
C HIS A 353 -3.47 -18.56 -1.62
N VAL A 354 -4.13 -19.15 -0.64
CA VAL A 354 -4.21 -18.54 0.70
C VAL A 354 -2.85 -18.64 1.37
N HIS A 355 -2.36 -17.54 1.95
CA HIS A 355 -1.06 -17.54 2.63
C HIS A 355 -1.09 -18.48 3.85
N PRO A 356 -0.02 -19.27 4.12
CA PRO A 356 0.02 -20.23 5.22
C PRO A 356 -0.16 -19.65 6.63
N THR A 357 -0.04 -18.34 6.80
CA THR A 357 -0.26 -17.66 8.09
C THR A 357 -1.71 -17.27 8.33
N SER A 358 -2.57 -17.44 7.33
CA SER A 358 -4.00 -17.14 7.44
C SER A 358 -4.69 -18.15 8.37
N SER A 359 -5.67 -17.69 9.12
CA SER A 359 -6.58 -18.55 9.90
C SER A 359 -7.38 -19.50 9.01
N LEU A 360 -7.63 -19.14 7.76
CA LEU A 360 -8.36 -19.98 6.80
C LEU A 360 -7.48 -21.06 6.16
N TYR A 361 -6.16 -21.02 6.39
CA TYR A 361 -5.26 -22.04 5.87
C TYR A 361 -5.36 -23.33 6.69
N GLY A 362 -5.56 -24.47 6.02
CA GLY A 362 -5.59 -25.79 6.68
C GLY A 362 -6.88 -26.09 7.44
N MET A 363 -7.90 -25.23 7.37
CA MET A 363 -9.23 -25.59 7.85
C MET A 363 -9.86 -26.64 6.93
N GLY A 364 -10.53 -27.64 7.51
CA GLY A 364 -11.30 -28.65 6.77
C GLY A 364 -12.52 -28.08 6.03
N PHE A 365 -12.74 -26.76 6.12
CA PHE A 365 -13.77 -26.01 5.43
C PHE A 365 -13.11 -24.93 4.56
N THR A 366 -13.46 -24.89 3.27
CA THR A 366 -13.04 -23.85 2.34
C THR A 366 -14.25 -23.03 1.91
N PRO A 367 -14.35 -21.76 2.33
CA PRO A 367 -15.41 -20.87 1.88
C PRO A 367 -15.41 -20.73 0.35
N ASP A 368 -16.59 -20.73 -0.26
CA ASP A 368 -16.70 -20.59 -1.72
C ASP A 368 -16.17 -19.26 -2.24
N TYR A 369 -16.36 -18.18 -1.45
CA TYR A 369 -15.99 -16.82 -1.80
C TYR A 369 -15.24 -16.17 -0.65
N ILE A 370 -14.12 -15.52 -1.00
CA ILE A 370 -13.29 -14.76 -0.07
C ILE A 370 -12.93 -13.41 -0.66
N VAL A 371 -12.66 -12.44 0.22
CA VAL A 371 -11.95 -11.19 -0.11
C VAL A 371 -10.61 -11.18 0.60
N TYR A 372 -9.63 -10.51 0.02
CA TYR A 372 -8.28 -10.40 0.57
C TYR A 372 -7.80 -8.95 0.61
N HIS A 373 -6.90 -8.64 1.55
CA HIS A 373 -6.32 -7.30 1.73
C HIS A 373 -5.22 -7.02 0.70
N GLU A 374 -4.28 -7.95 0.57
CA GLU A 374 -3.11 -7.81 -0.29
C GLU A 374 -2.82 -9.13 -1.02
N LEU A 375 -2.23 -8.99 -2.21
CA LEU A 375 -1.74 -10.09 -3.01
C LEU A 375 -0.23 -9.90 -3.17
N VAL A 376 0.54 -10.88 -2.71
CA VAL A 376 2.00 -10.82 -2.69
C VAL A 376 2.58 -11.97 -3.50
N TYR A 377 3.48 -11.64 -4.42
CA TYR A 377 4.25 -12.64 -5.15
C TYR A 377 5.56 -12.96 -4.43
N THR A 378 5.75 -14.24 -4.08
CA THR A 378 7.03 -14.75 -3.57
C THR A 378 7.50 -15.93 -4.43
N SER A 379 7.12 -17.15 -4.07
CA SER A 379 7.24 -18.37 -4.90
C SER A 379 5.98 -18.64 -5.71
N LYS A 380 4.83 -18.26 -5.14
CA LYS A 380 3.50 -18.29 -5.73
C LYS A 380 2.77 -17.00 -5.35
N GLU A 381 1.63 -16.78 -5.96
CA GLU A 381 0.70 -15.70 -5.68
C GLU A 381 -0.06 -16.01 -4.38
N TYR A 382 0.31 -15.35 -3.29
CA TYR A 382 -0.32 -15.55 -1.99
C TYR A 382 -1.23 -14.37 -1.61
N MET A 383 -2.47 -14.69 -1.26
CA MET A 383 -3.42 -13.75 -0.67
C MET A 383 -3.17 -13.65 0.83
N GLN A 384 -3.01 -12.43 1.33
CA GLN A 384 -2.80 -12.11 2.74
C GLN A 384 -4.02 -11.44 3.35
N CYS A 385 -4.26 -11.73 4.63
CA CYS A 385 -5.42 -11.30 5.41
C CYS A 385 -6.74 -11.52 4.65
N VAL A 386 -7.25 -12.75 4.69
CA VAL A 386 -8.46 -13.13 3.93
C VAL A 386 -9.68 -13.22 4.84
N THR A 387 -10.85 -12.96 4.27
CA THR A 387 -12.16 -13.04 4.94
C THR A 387 -13.16 -13.74 4.04
N ALA A 388 -13.85 -14.74 4.58
CA ALA A 388 -14.98 -15.38 3.93
C ALA A 388 -16.14 -14.39 3.77
N VAL A 389 -16.79 -14.38 2.62
CA VAL A 389 -17.91 -13.48 2.32
C VAL A 389 -19.05 -14.20 1.63
N ASP A 390 -20.28 -13.74 1.85
CA ASP A 390 -21.46 -14.22 1.12
C ASP A 390 -21.45 -13.64 -0.32
N PRO A 391 -21.74 -14.46 -1.36
CA PRO A 391 -21.88 -13.98 -2.73
C PRO A 391 -22.93 -12.87 -2.91
N LEU A 392 -23.99 -12.83 -2.10
CA LEU A 392 -24.99 -11.77 -2.12
C LEU A 392 -24.40 -10.41 -1.74
N TRP A 393 -23.48 -10.38 -0.77
CA TRP A 393 -22.81 -9.14 -0.35
C TRP A 393 -21.91 -8.60 -1.46
N LEU A 394 -21.23 -9.49 -2.20
CA LEU A 394 -20.43 -9.10 -3.36
C LEU A 394 -21.31 -8.44 -4.43
N ALA A 395 -22.49 -9.02 -4.71
CA ALA A 395 -23.43 -8.45 -5.68
C ALA A 395 -24.04 -7.12 -5.22
N GLU A 396 -24.37 -6.98 -3.93
CA GLU A 396 -24.92 -5.76 -3.35
C GLU A 396 -23.91 -4.61 -3.34
N MET A 397 -22.67 -4.89 -2.90
CA MET A 397 -21.64 -3.87 -2.70
C MET A 397 -20.86 -3.53 -3.99
N GLY A 398 -20.85 -4.44 -4.95
CA GLY A 398 -20.15 -4.31 -6.23
C GLY A 398 -21.04 -4.60 -7.45
N PRO A 399 -22.20 -3.95 -7.62
CA PRO A 399 -23.16 -4.28 -8.69
C PRO A 399 -22.61 -4.03 -10.10
N MET A 400 -21.57 -3.21 -10.23
CA MET A 400 -20.87 -2.98 -11.49
C MET A 400 -20.09 -4.21 -11.97
N PHE A 401 -19.67 -5.08 -11.04
CA PHE A 401 -18.79 -6.22 -11.30
C PHE A 401 -19.52 -7.55 -11.15
N PHE A 402 -20.47 -7.62 -10.21
CA PHE A 402 -21.12 -8.84 -9.79
C PHE A 402 -22.62 -8.73 -10.01
N SER A 403 -23.21 -9.80 -10.54
CA SER A 403 -24.65 -9.95 -10.66
C SER A 403 -25.04 -11.35 -10.21
N VAL A 404 -26.14 -11.45 -9.46
CA VAL A 404 -26.70 -12.74 -9.07
C VAL A 404 -27.43 -13.30 -10.29
N ARG A 405 -27.08 -14.53 -10.69
CA ARG A 405 -27.77 -15.19 -11.80
C ARG A 405 -29.12 -15.70 -11.31
N GLU A 406 -30.18 -14.94 -11.53
CA GLU A 406 -31.55 -15.43 -11.39
C GLU A 406 -31.85 -16.46 -12.50
N ALA A 407 -32.50 -17.56 -12.15
CA ALA A 407 -32.89 -18.59 -13.11
C ALA A 407 -33.91 -18.00 -14.11
N GLY A 408 -33.44 -17.64 -15.31
CA GLY A 408 -34.27 -17.13 -16.41
C GLY A 408 -33.96 -15.70 -16.88
N ALA A 409 -33.10 -14.94 -16.19
CA ALA A 409 -32.73 -13.58 -16.61
C ALA A 409 -31.46 -13.55 -17.49
N SER A 410 -31.53 -12.89 -18.65
CA SER A 410 -30.39 -12.76 -19.57
C SER A 410 -29.37 -11.72 -19.08
N ARG A 411 -28.07 -12.10 -19.08
CA ARG A 411 -26.89 -11.33 -18.63
C ARG A 411 -26.82 -9.90 -19.17
N LYS A 412 -27.43 -9.63 -20.33
CA LYS A 412 -27.40 -8.31 -21.00
C LYS A 412 -28.19 -7.23 -20.26
N LYS A 413 -29.35 -7.56 -19.68
CA LYS A 413 -30.34 -6.52 -19.30
C LYS A 413 -29.89 -5.57 -18.19
N HIS A 414 -29.14 -6.04 -17.19
CA HIS A 414 -28.65 -5.19 -16.08
C HIS A 414 -27.41 -4.37 -16.45
N SER A 415 -26.49 -4.95 -17.22
CA SER A 415 -25.30 -4.26 -17.74
C SER A 415 -25.69 -3.09 -18.64
N ASP A 416 -26.65 -3.33 -19.55
CA ASP A 416 -27.09 -2.34 -20.54
C ASP A 416 -27.75 -1.12 -19.87
N VAL A 417 -28.52 -1.33 -18.79
CA VAL A 417 -29.14 -0.23 -18.02
C VAL A 417 -28.10 0.63 -17.29
N HIS A 418 -27.07 0.01 -16.71
CA HIS A 418 -26.00 0.76 -16.04
C HIS A 418 -25.13 1.53 -17.04
N MET A 419 -24.76 0.91 -18.16
CA MET A 419 -24.03 1.57 -19.24
C MET A 419 -24.81 2.76 -19.81
N ALA A 420 -26.12 2.60 -20.04
CA ALA A 420 -26.97 3.70 -20.50
C ALA A 420 -27.02 4.87 -19.50
N ARG A 421 -27.07 4.58 -18.19
CA ARG A 421 -27.01 5.61 -17.15
C ARG A 421 -25.66 6.34 -17.14
N MET A 422 -24.56 5.60 -17.27
CA MET A 422 -23.21 6.16 -17.33
C MET A 422 -23.05 7.07 -18.55
N GLU A 423 -23.56 6.66 -19.71
CA GLU A 423 -23.49 7.43 -20.95
C GLU A 423 -24.28 8.75 -20.87
N VAL A 424 -25.45 8.71 -20.22
CA VAL A 424 -26.23 9.93 -19.92
C VAL A 424 -25.48 10.87 -18.98
N GLU A 425 -24.84 10.35 -17.92
CA GLU A 425 -24.04 11.17 -17.00
C GLU A 425 -22.81 11.77 -17.69
N PHE A 426 -22.13 10.99 -18.54
CA PHE A 426 -20.98 11.46 -19.32
C PHE A 426 -21.38 12.57 -20.31
N GLN A 427 -22.50 12.41 -21.01
CA GLN A 427 -22.98 13.42 -21.94
C GLN A 427 -23.33 14.74 -21.21
N LYS A 428 -24.02 14.67 -20.06
CA LYS A 428 -24.31 15.85 -19.25
C LYS A 428 -23.05 16.57 -18.79
N ALA A 429 -22.04 15.82 -18.34
CA ALA A 429 -20.78 16.39 -17.89
C ALA A 429 -19.98 17.01 -19.04
N LYS A 430 -20.02 16.41 -20.23
CA LYS A 430 -19.42 16.98 -21.44
C LYS A 430 -20.10 18.31 -21.80
N ASP A 431 -21.43 18.35 -21.78
CA ASP A 431 -22.19 19.56 -22.07
C ASP A 431 -21.90 20.67 -21.02
N GLU A 432 -21.71 20.29 -19.75
CA GLU A 432 -21.32 21.21 -18.67
C GLU A 432 -19.88 21.73 -18.83
N ALA A 433 -18.94 20.85 -19.18
CA ALA A 433 -17.55 21.24 -19.44
C ALA A 433 -17.46 22.21 -20.62
N GLU A 434 -18.16 21.94 -21.72
CA GLU A 434 -18.24 22.83 -22.88
C GLU A 434 -18.88 24.19 -22.52
N ARG A 435 -19.86 24.21 -21.62
CA ARG A 435 -20.45 25.46 -21.10
C ARG A 435 -19.43 26.27 -20.29
N VAL A 436 -18.73 25.63 -19.35
CA VAL A 436 -17.71 26.28 -18.51
C VAL A 436 -16.55 26.80 -19.36
N GLU A 437 -16.14 26.07 -20.39
CA GLU A 437 -15.10 26.49 -21.32
C GLU A 437 -15.52 27.71 -22.14
N LYS A 438 -16.75 27.71 -22.69
CA LYS A 438 -17.34 28.88 -23.36
C LYS A 438 -17.48 30.09 -22.42
N GLU A 439 -17.79 29.89 -21.14
CA GLU A 439 -17.83 30.97 -20.15
C GLU A 439 -16.44 31.51 -19.83
N LYS A 440 -15.41 30.65 -19.71
CA LYS A 440 -14.01 31.05 -19.52
C LYS A 440 -13.47 31.81 -20.74
N GLU A 441 -13.80 31.38 -21.95
CA GLU A 441 -13.44 32.09 -23.18
C GLU A 441 -14.09 33.47 -23.23
N LYS A 442 -15.39 33.58 -22.96
CA LYS A 442 -16.10 34.87 -22.86
C LYS A 442 -15.50 35.78 -21.79
N ALA A 443 -15.14 35.24 -20.63
CA ALA A 443 -14.49 36.00 -19.56
C ALA A 443 -13.07 36.46 -19.95
N ARG A 444 -12.33 35.65 -20.73
CA ARG A 444 -11.01 36.00 -21.27
C ARG A 444 -11.11 37.10 -22.31
N GLU A 445 -12.08 37.02 -23.22
CA GLU A 445 -12.40 38.05 -24.22
C GLU A 445 -12.79 39.39 -23.57
N GLN A 446 -13.65 39.35 -22.54
CA GLN A 446 -14.04 40.53 -21.76
C GLN A 446 -12.89 41.14 -20.94
N ARG A 447 -11.92 40.33 -20.49
CA ARG A 447 -10.71 40.84 -19.83
C ARG A 447 -9.76 41.51 -20.81
N THR A 448 -9.62 40.98 -22.02
CA THR A 448 -8.79 41.59 -23.07
C THR A 448 -9.37 42.90 -23.62
N SER A 449 -10.68 43.08 -23.62
CA SER A 449 -11.31 44.34 -24.08
C SER A 449 -11.22 45.49 -23.06
N ASN A 450 -11.01 45.20 -21.77
CA ASN A 450 -10.96 46.18 -20.68
C ASN A 450 -9.54 46.68 -20.32
N ILE A 451 -8.50 46.25 -21.03
CA ILE A 451 -7.14 46.81 -20.86
C ILE A 451 -7.09 48.16 -21.60
N VAL A 452 -7.49 49.24 -20.93
CA VAL A 452 -7.23 50.61 -21.39
C VAL A 452 -5.83 51.00 -20.94
N THR A 453 -4.88 51.02 -21.87
CA THR A 453 -3.52 51.55 -21.63
C THR A 453 -3.60 53.05 -21.32
N PRO A 454 -3.10 53.54 -20.17
CA PRO A 454 -3.06 54.98 -19.91
C PRO A 454 -2.14 55.64 -20.92
N GLY A 455 -2.70 56.51 -21.78
CA GLY A 455 -1.96 57.27 -22.79
C GLY A 455 -2.37 57.06 -24.25
N CYS A 456 -3.29 56.14 -24.55
CA CYS A 456 -3.79 55.97 -25.92
C CYS A 456 -5.06 56.79 -26.17
N VAL A 457 -4.93 57.91 -26.90
CA VAL A 457 -6.06 58.74 -27.33
C VAL A 457 -6.89 57.99 -28.38
N PRO A 458 -8.23 57.86 -28.23
CA PRO A 458 -9.04 57.17 -29.22
C PRO A 458 -9.16 58.01 -30.50
N ARG A 459 -8.68 57.45 -31.62
CA ARG A 459 -8.87 58.03 -32.97
C ARG A 459 -10.34 57.87 -33.38
N PHE A 460 -11.12 58.94 -33.26
CA PHE A 460 -12.45 59.02 -33.86
C PHE A 460 -12.37 58.85 -35.38
N LYS A 461 -13.01 57.80 -35.92
CA LYS A 461 -13.24 57.63 -37.35
C LYS A 461 -14.37 58.57 -37.80
N ASN A 462 -14.03 59.65 -38.49
CA ASN A 462 -14.97 60.50 -39.21
C ASN A 462 -15.59 59.73 -40.39
N SER A 463 -16.87 59.37 -40.30
CA SER A 463 -17.66 58.95 -41.46
C SER A 463 -18.21 60.17 -42.20
N ARG A 464 -17.62 60.49 -43.37
CA ARG A 464 -18.18 61.44 -44.33
C ARG A 464 -19.55 60.94 -44.83
N ARG A 465 -20.63 61.64 -44.49
CA ARG A 465 -21.91 61.55 -45.22
C ARG A 465 -21.77 62.28 -46.55
N ARG A 466 -21.89 61.54 -47.65
CA ARG A 466 -22.17 62.09 -48.98
C ARG A 466 -23.66 62.44 -49.05
N THR A 467 -23.95 63.72 -49.18
CA THR A 467 -25.21 64.23 -49.74
C THR A 467 -25.11 64.18 -51.26
N ASN A 468 -26.14 63.69 -51.94
CA ASN A 468 -26.48 64.07 -53.31
C ASN A 468 -28.00 64.07 -53.45
N PHE A 469 -28.46 65.05 -54.22
CA PHE A 469 -29.82 65.45 -54.55
C PHE A 469 -30.69 64.35 -55.14
#